data_AF-A0A531JTL1-F1
#
_entry.id   AF-A0A531JTL1-F1
#
_cell.length_a   1.000
_cell.length_b   1.000
_cell.length_c   1.000
_cell.angle_alpha   90.00
_cell.angle_beta   90.00
_cell.angle_gamma   90.00
#
_symmetry.space_group_name_H-M   'P 1'
#
loop_
_entity.id
_entity.type
_entity.pdbx_description
1 polymer ?
#
loop_
_entity_poly.entity_id
_entity_poly.type
_entity_poly.pdbx_seq_one_letter_code
_entity_poly.pdbx_strand_id
1 'polypeptide(L)'
;ALRAGADTVDAVEVNPQMIDLARNRFADFAGGIFSRPNLRLHLAEARAFAATAGERYDLIQMPLLDSFSAAAAGVQSLHENYTYTVEAMRDYLAILGPDGVVAITRWLRVPPRDSLKLFATAIA
;
A
#
# COMPACT_ATOMS: atom_id res chain seq x y z
N ALA A 1 -8.60 -7.54 -4.52
CA ALA A 1 -9.83 -6.73 -4.41
C ALA A 1 -10.84 -7.04 -5.52
N LEU A 2 -10.67 -6.56 -6.76
CA LEU A 2 -11.70 -6.72 -7.84
C LEU A 2 -12.15 -8.17 -8.10
N ARG A 3 -11.21 -9.11 -8.21
CA ARG A 3 -11.54 -10.54 -8.38
C ARG A 3 -12.31 -11.13 -7.18
N ALA A 4 -12.15 -10.54 -6.00
CA ALA A 4 -12.83 -10.94 -4.77
C ALA A 4 -14.16 -10.19 -4.57
N GLY A 5 -14.63 -9.41 -5.56
CA GLY A 5 -15.94 -8.75 -5.53
C GLY A 5 -15.95 -7.34 -4.93
N ALA A 6 -14.80 -6.66 -4.82
CA ALA A 6 -14.79 -5.26 -4.38
C ALA A 6 -15.52 -4.35 -5.39
N ASP A 7 -16.45 -3.53 -4.90
CA ASP A 7 -17.24 -2.61 -5.71
C ASP A 7 -16.38 -1.52 -6.34
N THR A 8 -15.50 -0.89 -5.56
CA THR A 8 -14.55 0.14 -6.00
C THR A 8 -13.15 -0.14 -5.47
N VAL A 9 -12.12 0.22 -6.24
CA VAL A 9 -10.72 0.10 -5.84
C VAL A 9 -9.95 1.37 -6.16
N ASP A 10 -9.33 1.96 -5.15
CA ASP A 10 -8.35 3.02 -5.29
C ASP A 10 -6.94 2.40 -5.23
N ALA A 11 -6.24 2.39 -6.36
CA ALA A 11 -4.85 1.95 -6.47
C ALA A 11 -3.94 3.18 -6.34
N VAL A 12 -3.02 3.16 -5.38
CA VAL A 12 -2.08 4.25 -5.13
C VAL A 12 -0.69 3.80 -5.55
N GLU A 13 -0.06 4.53 -6.47
CA GLU A 13 1.26 4.23 -6.99
C GLU A 13 2.06 5.54 -7.07
N VAL A 14 3.30 5.53 -6.59
CA VAL A 14 4.16 6.72 -6.57
C VAL A 14 4.96 6.87 -7.86
N ASN A 15 5.20 5.78 -8.58
CA ASN A 15 5.99 5.75 -9.80
C ASN A 15 5.12 5.89 -11.07
N PRO A 16 5.16 7.03 -11.78
CA PRO A 16 4.36 7.24 -12.98
C PRO A 16 4.74 6.30 -14.13
N GLN A 17 5.97 5.78 -14.15
CA GLN A 17 6.38 4.81 -15.16
C GLN A 17 5.72 3.45 -14.93
N MET A 18 5.53 3.02 -13.68
CA MET A 18 4.80 1.79 -13.37
C MET A 18 3.32 1.91 -13.78
N ILE A 19 2.73 3.08 -13.57
CA ILE A 19 1.37 3.39 -14.04
C ILE A 19 1.29 3.26 -15.57
N ASP A 20 2.20 3.89 -16.31
CA ASP A 20 2.22 3.83 -17.78
C ASP A 20 2.41 2.39 -18.29
N LEU A 21 3.33 1.64 -17.68
CA LEU A 21 3.57 0.24 -18.01
C LEU A 21 2.31 -0.60 -17.79
N ALA A 22 1.65 -0.46 -16.65
CA ALA A 22 0.50 -1.28 -16.28
C ALA A 22 -0.78 -0.90 -17.04
N ARG A 23 -0.98 0.39 -17.34
CA ARG A 23 -2.17 0.91 -18.02
C ARG A 23 -2.07 0.88 -19.55
N ASN A 24 -0.87 1.09 -20.10
CA ASN A 24 -0.67 1.26 -21.54
C ASN A 24 0.15 0.11 -22.12
N ARG A 25 1.45 0.04 -21.81
CA ARG A 25 2.37 -0.91 -22.49
C ARG A 25 2.01 -2.38 -22.28
N PHE A 26 1.54 -2.74 -21.10
CA PHE A 26 1.19 -4.10 -20.70
C PHE A 26 -0.29 -4.23 -20.31
N ALA A 27 -1.16 -3.37 -20.86
CA ALA A 27 -2.59 -3.38 -20.56
C ALA A 27 -3.23 -4.76 -20.78
N ASP A 28 -2.90 -5.40 -21.91
CA ASP A 28 -3.42 -6.72 -22.28
C ASP A 28 -2.94 -7.81 -21.33
N PHE A 29 -1.66 -7.77 -20.94
CA PHE A 29 -1.09 -8.69 -19.96
C PHE A 29 -1.75 -8.53 -18.58
N ALA A 30 -2.03 -7.29 -18.18
CA ALA A 30 -2.76 -6.98 -16.95
C ALA A 30 -4.28 -7.26 -17.06
N GLY A 31 -4.79 -7.70 -18.22
CA GLY A 31 -6.21 -7.98 -18.43
C GLY A 31 -7.09 -6.73 -18.41
N GLY A 32 -6.54 -5.56 -18.75
CA GLY A 32 -7.26 -4.29 -18.82
C GLY A 32 -7.80 -3.78 -17.49
N ILE A 33 -7.32 -4.32 -16.35
CA ILE A 33 -7.88 -4.01 -15.02
C ILE A 33 -7.80 -2.53 -14.66
N PHE A 34 -6.76 -1.83 -15.11
CA PHE A 34 -6.54 -0.41 -14.81
C PHE A 34 -7.48 0.52 -15.59
N SER A 35 -8.18 0.01 -16.60
CA SER A 35 -9.15 0.77 -17.41
C SER A 35 -10.60 0.52 -16.99
N ARG A 36 -10.84 -0.27 -15.94
CA ARG A 36 -12.19 -0.53 -15.44
C ARG A 36 -12.78 0.72 -14.77
N PRO A 37 -14.08 0.99 -14.95
CA PRO A 37 -14.72 2.19 -14.40
C PRO A 37 -14.71 2.24 -12.87
N ASN A 38 -14.59 1.08 -12.21
CA ASN A 38 -14.57 0.96 -10.77
C ASN A 38 -13.15 0.84 -10.17
N LEU A 39 -12.10 1.11 -10.96
CA LEU A 39 -10.73 1.27 -10.48
C LEU A 39 -10.25 2.70 -10.73
N ARG A 40 -9.81 3.38 -9.67
CA ARG A 40 -9.20 4.71 -9.72
C ARG A 40 -7.72 4.58 -9.39
N LEU A 41 -6.87 5.12 -10.24
CA LEU A 41 -5.42 5.08 -10.05
C LEU A 41 -4.92 6.46 -9.64
N HIS A 42 -4.25 6.53 -8.50
CA HIS A 42 -3.73 7.76 -7.91
C HIS A 42 -2.21 7.76 -8.00
N LEU A 43 -1.65 8.77 -8.66
CA LEU A 43 -0.22 9.04 -8.63
C LEU A 43 0.11 9.76 -7.31
N ALA A 44 0.40 9.01 -6.26
CA ALA A 44 0.64 9.55 -4.93
C ALA A 44 1.50 8.60 -4.08
N GLU A 45 2.08 9.14 -3.02
CA GLU A 45 2.68 8.34 -1.95
C GLU A 45 1.55 7.86 -1.00
N ALA A 46 1.67 6.65 -0.45
CA ALA A 46 0.60 5.98 0.30
C ALA A 46 0.16 6.75 1.55
N ARG A 47 1.11 7.28 2.33
CA ARG A 47 0.79 8.09 3.51
C ARG A 47 0.18 9.43 3.10
N ALA A 48 0.74 10.09 2.08
CA ALA A 48 0.19 11.35 1.58
C ALA A 48 -1.26 11.19 1.07
N PHE A 49 -1.55 10.08 0.40
CA PHE A 49 -2.91 9.72 0.00
C PHE A 49 -3.81 9.52 1.22
N ALA A 50 -3.39 8.72 2.20
CA ALA A 50 -4.18 8.44 3.39
C ALA A 50 -4.51 9.70 4.20
N ALA A 51 -3.55 10.62 4.34
CA ALA A 51 -3.72 11.88 5.06
C ALA A 51 -4.71 12.85 4.38
N THR A 52 -4.97 12.67 3.08
CA THR A 52 -5.84 13.56 2.29
C THR A 52 -7.11 12.89 1.77
N ALA A 53 -7.28 11.59 2.01
CA ALA A 53 -8.44 10.85 1.54
C ALA A 53 -9.71 11.34 2.26
N GLY A 54 -10.72 11.75 1.48
CA GLY A 54 -12.05 12.09 2.00
C GLY A 54 -12.98 10.88 2.16
N GLU A 55 -12.60 9.73 1.62
CA GLU A 55 -13.37 8.50 1.60
C GLU A 55 -12.96 7.55 2.73
N ARG A 56 -13.87 6.65 3.11
CA ARG A 56 -13.58 5.55 4.05
C ARG A 56 -13.44 4.22 3.32
N TYR A 57 -12.60 3.34 3.86
CA TYR A 57 -12.27 2.04 3.25
C TYR A 57 -12.58 0.88 4.19
N ASP A 58 -13.15 -0.19 3.64
CA ASP A 58 -13.33 -1.46 4.35
C ASP A 58 -12.03 -2.29 4.36
N LEU A 59 -11.12 -2.02 3.42
CA LEU A 59 -9.82 -2.68 3.33
C LEU A 59 -8.77 -1.71 2.80
N ILE A 60 -7.72 -1.51 3.59
CA ILE A 60 -6.48 -0.89 3.13
C ILE A 60 -5.45 -2.00 2.99
N GLN A 61 -5.05 -2.29 1.76
CA GLN A 61 -4.03 -3.29 1.47
C GLN A 61 -2.72 -2.61 1.14
N MET A 62 -1.72 -2.78 2.00
CA MET A 62 -0.33 -2.44 1.69
C MET A 62 0.39 -3.71 1.28
N PRO A 63 0.58 -3.95 -0.04
CA PRO A 63 1.38 -5.06 -0.49
C PRO A 63 2.84 -4.86 -0.05
N LEU A 64 3.67 -5.84 -0.32
CA LEU A 64 5.09 -5.74 -0.03
C LEU A 64 5.73 -4.65 -0.90
N LEU A 65 5.96 -3.47 -0.31
CA LEU A 65 6.49 -2.29 -1.02
C LEU A 65 8.02 -2.33 -1.16
N ASP A 66 8.70 -3.09 -0.31
CA ASP A 66 10.15 -3.16 -0.29
C ASP A 66 10.67 -4.26 -1.21
N SER A 67 11.72 -3.95 -1.99
CA SER A 67 12.51 -4.98 -2.68
C SER A 67 13.23 -5.88 -1.68
N PHE A 68 13.12 -7.20 -1.87
CA PHE A 68 13.83 -8.21 -1.06
C PHE A 68 15.34 -7.95 -1.01
N SER A 69 15.96 -7.65 -2.15
CA SER A 69 17.41 -7.46 -2.26
C SER A 69 17.87 -6.19 -1.53
N ALA A 70 17.10 -5.11 -1.63
CA ALA A 70 17.38 -3.88 -0.91
C ALA A 70 17.21 -4.04 0.62
N ALA A 71 16.20 -4.81 1.04
CA ALA A 71 15.96 -5.12 2.45
C ALA A 71 17.01 -6.05 3.07
N ALA A 72 17.58 -6.96 2.27
CA ALA A 72 18.63 -7.90 2.67
C ALA A 72 20.01 -7.24 2.73
N ALA A 73 20.34 -6.36 1.77
CA ALA A 73 21.62 -5.67 1.69
C ALA A 73 21.76 -4.50 2.68
N GLY A 74 20.74 -4.21 3.50
CA GLY A 74 20.74 -3.06 4.42
C GLY A 74 20.62 -1.70 3.73
N VAL A 75 20.52 -1.65 2.39
CA VAL A 75 20.38 -0.41 1.62
C VAL A 75 19.12 0.38 2.03
N GLN A 76 18.08 -0.32 2.49
CA GLN A 76 16.87 0.32 3.03
C GLN A 76 17.11 1.13 4.32
N SER A 77 18.22 0.94 5.06
CA SER A 77 18.53 1.79 6.23
C SER A 77 19.11 3.16 5.86
N LEU A 78 19.46 3.38 4.59
CA LEU A 78 19.98 4.65 4.09
C LEU A 78 18.87 5.61 3.65
N HIS A 79 17.62 5.12 3.56
CA HIS A 79 16.46 5.91 3.18
C HIS A 79 15.45 5.96 4.32
N GLU A 80 14.94 7.15 4.59
CA GLU A 80 13.85 7.34 5.53
C GLU A 80 12.58 6.69 4.97
N ASN A 81 11.99 5.75 5.72
CA ASN A 81 10.73 5.11 5.35
C ASN A 81 9.60 5.70 6.20
N TYR A 82 8.82 6.59 5.57
CA TYR A 82 7.70 7.28 6.20
C TYR A 82 6.39 6.49 6.17
N THR A 83 6.38 5.31 5.56
CA THR A 83 5.17 4.48 5.38
C THR A 83 4.73 3.79 6.66
N TYR A 84 5.66 3.53 7.60
CA TYR A 84 5.43 2.74 8.81
C TYR A 84 5.79 3.51 10.08
N THR A 85 5.32 4.76 10.19
CA THR A 85 5.43 5.57 11.41
C THR A 85 4.13 5.54 12.21
N VAL A 86 4.17 6.01 13.46
CA VAL A 86 2.97 6.11 14.31
C VAL A 86 1.92 7.01 13.65
N GLU A 87 2.35 8.13 13.08
CA GLU A 87 1.49 9.08 12.37
C GLU A 87 0.87 8.42 11.14
N ALA A 88 1.66 7.71 10.33
CA ALA A 88 1.16 7.00 9.16
C ALA A 88 0.11 5.94 9.56
N MET A 89 0.37 5.16 10.62
CA MET A 89 -0.60 4.18 11.12
C MET A 89 -1.89 4.85 11.59
N ARG A 90 -1.81 6.02 12.24
CA ARG A 90 -3.00 6.81 12.62
C ARG A 90 -3.77 7.29 11.39
N ASP A 91 -3.08 7.80 10.37
CA ASP A 91 -3.70 8.23 9.12
C ASP A 91 -4.44 7.07 8.42
N TYR A 92 -3.82 5.88 8.33
CA TYR A 92 -4.47 4.71 7.74
C TYR A 92 -5.69 4.25 8.53
N LEU A 93 -5.60 4.20 9.86
CA LEU A 93 -6.72 3.78 10.71
C LEU A 93 -7.87 4.81 10.68
N ALA A 94 -7.57 6.11 10.56
CA ALA A 94 -8.56 7.18 10.56
C ALA A 94 -9.51 7.14 9.35
N ILE A 95 -9.04 6.61 8.22
CA ILE A 95 -9.81 6.48 6.98
C ILE A 95 -10.45 5.09 6.81
N LEU A 96 -10.46 4.25 7.85
CA LEU A 96 -11.23 3.00 7.81
C LEU A 96 -12.73 3.27 8.07
N GLY A 97 -13.55 2.38 7.52
CA GLY A 97 -14.94 2.18 7.97
C GLY A 97 -14.99 1.46 9.34
N PRO A 98 -16.17 1.37 9.98
CA PRO A 98 -16.32 0.76 11.31
C PRO A 98 -15.77 -0.67 11.44
N ASP A 99 -15.91 -1.47 10.39
CA ASP A 99 -15.43 -2.86 10.32
C ASP A 99 -14.20 -3.00 9.39
N GLY A 100 -13.58 -1.88 9.04
CA GLY A 100 -12.47 -1.84 8.10
C GLY A 100 -11.18 -2.42 8.68
N VAL A 101 -10.32 -2.96 7.81
CA VAL A 101 -9.03 -3.52 8.23
C VAL A 101 -7.86 -2.98 7.41
N VAL A 102 -6.73 -2.80 8.08
CA VAL A 102 -5.43 -2.54 7.45
C VAL A 102 -4.66 -3.85 7.37
N ALA A 103 -4.34 -4.28 6.15
CA ALA A 103 -3.56 -5.48 5.87
C ALA A 103 -2.20 -5.09 5.28
N ILE A 104 -1.12 -5.28 6.07
CA ILE A 104 0.25 -4.93 5.69
C ILE A 104 1.07 -6.21 5.54
N THR A 105 1.71 -6.39 4.39
CA THR A 105 2.64 -7.51 4.16
C THR A 105 4.08 -7.08 4.43
N ARG A 106 4.79 -7.83 5.27
CA ARG A 106 6.23 -7.61 5.59
C ARG A 106 7.02 -8.89 5.41
N TRP A 107 8.32 -8.75 5.18
CA TRP A 107 9.24 -9.89 5.11
C TRP A 107 9.34 -10.62 6.46
N LEU A 108 9.27 -11.95 6.42
CA LEU A 108 9.60 -12.78 7.57
C LEU A 108 11.12 -12.82 7.73
N ARG A 109 11.62 -12.24 8.84
CA ARG A 109 13.02 -12.36 9.25
C ARG A 109 13.14 -13.38 10.38
N VAL A 110 14.28 -14.07 10.46
CA VAL A 110 14.60 -14.96 11.58
C VAL A 110 15.88 -14.43 12.25
N PRO A 111 15.81 -13.96 13.52
CA PRO A 111 14.62 -13.87 14.36
C PRO A 111 13.61 -12.79 13.89
N PRO A 112 12.31 -12.93 14.20
CA PRO A 112 11.27 -11.99 13.79
C PRO A 112 11.47 -10.63 14.45
N ARG A 113 11.41 -9.55 13.65
CA ARG A 113 11.59 -8.17 14.10
C ARG A 113 10.59 -7.21 13.47
N ASP A 114 10.39 -7.32 12.16
CA ASP A 114 9.62 -6.33 11.40
C ASP A 114 8.13 -6.33 11.78
N SER A 115 7.52 -7.51 11.92
CA SER A 115 6.11 -7.63 12.35
C SER A 115 5.88 -7.14 13.79
N LEU A 116 6.81 -7.44 14.71
CA LEU A 116 6.72 -7.00 16.10
C LEU A 116 6.84 -5.48 16.21
N LYS A 117 7.78 -4.87 15.48
CA LYS A 117 7.91 -3.41 15.42
C LYS A 117 6.67 -2.76 14.82
N LEU A 118 6.17 -3.29 13.70
CA LEU A 118 4.97 -2.77 13.06
C LEU A 118 3.77 -2.79 14.00
N PHE A 119 3.55 -3.91 14.70
CA PHE A 119 2.48 -4.01 15.69
C PHE A 119 2.66 -3.00 16.82
N ALA A 120 3.87 -2.89 17.38
CA ALA A 120 4.17 -1.91 18.42
C ALA A 120 3.94 -0.46 17.96
N THR A 121 4.28 -0.13 16.72
CA THR A 121 4.01 1.18 16.11
C THR A 121 2.51 1.45 15.93
N ALA A 122 1.74 0.42 15.58
CA ALA A 122 0.29 0.54 15.36
C ALA A 122 -0.50 0.82 16.65
N ILE A 123 0.01 0.39 17.81
CA ILE A 123 -0.65 0.53 19.12
C ILE A 123 -0.10 1.68 19.98
N ALA A 124 0.81 2.49 19.43
CA ALA A 124 1.47 3.60 20.14
C ALA A 124 0.71 4.93 20.04
#